data_AF-A0A3P7NT03-F1
#
_entry.id   AF-A0A3P7NT03-F1
#
_cell.length_a   1.000
_cell.length_b   1.000
_cell.length_c   1.000
_cell.angle_alpha   90.00
_cell.angle_beta   90.00
_cell.angle_gamma   90.00
#
_symmetry.space_group_name_H-M   'P 1'
#
loop_
_entity.id
_entity.type
_entity.pdbx_description
1 polymer ?
#
loop_
_entity_poly.entity_id
_entity_poly.type
_entity_poly.pdbx_seq_one_letter_code
_entity_poly.pdbx_strand_id
1 'polypeptide(L)'
;MTRAYTGEDSYSVWSVLAQGLSSVRVLLQEMAYKAGDEVFFSELSPEEVGLNNLCTQLAMPVYEKFGFDPRPEDSNNDSLLRPIILDVLGRARHPDVISKARKAFDAHYASVMETPEGQPQANLISPDLRTTIYSLCLRNGGAEVFQRLLAVSLHSAFLPLFLFPLPS
;
A
#
# COMPACT_ATOMS: atom_id res chain seq x y z
N MET A 1 -15.04 2.35 -22.74
CA MET A 1 -15.82 2.10 -21.51
C MET A 1 -15.17 2.70 -20.26
N THR A 2 -13.84 2.66 -20.08
CA THR A 2 -13.15 3.19 -18.88
C THR A 2 -13.33 4.69 -18.62
N ARG A 3 -13.54 5.51 -19.66
CA ARG A 3 -13.85 6.95 -19.51
C ARG A 3 -15.08 7.25 -18.65
N ALA A 4 -16.04 6.33 -18.55
CA ALA A 4 -17.23 6.52 -17.72
C ALA A 4 -16.91 6.53 -16.21
N TYR A 5 -15.76 5.97 -15.81
CA TYR A 5 -15.33 5.89 -14.42
C TYR A 5 -14.37 7.02 -14.02
N THR A 6 -14.13 7.99 -14.91
CA THR A 6 -13.32 9.17 -14.56
C THR A 6 -14.10 10.02 -13.56
N GLY A 7 -13.55 10.19 -12.35
CA GLY A 7 -14.22 10.92 -11.26
C GLY A 7 -15.17 10.08 -10.41
N GLU A 8 -15.22 8.75 -10.62
CA GLU A 8 -15.91 7.83 -9.71
C GLU A 8 -15.26 7.89 -8.31
N ASP A 9 -16.07 7.93 -7.25
CA ASP A 9 -15.59 8.02 -5.86
C ASP A 9 -16.32 7.08 -4.90
N SER A 10 -17.07 6.11 -5.42
CA SER A 10 -17.67 5.04 -4.63
C SER A 10 -16.67 3.92 -4.34
N TYR A 11 -16.48 3.60 -3.05
CA TYR A 11 -15.71 2.44 -2.60
C TYR A 11 -16.18 1.13 -3.27
N SER A 12 -17.49 0.92 -3.37
CA SER A 12 -18.03 -0.34 -3.90
C SER A 12 -17.67 -0.53 -5.37
N VAL A 13 -17.75 0.53 -6.18
CA VAL A 13 -17.35 0.50 -7.59
C VAL A 13 -15.85 0.30 -7.72
N TRP A 14 -15.06 1.06 -6.95
CA TRP A 14 -13.60 0.97 -7.00
C TRP A 14 -13.05 -0.38 -6.54
N SER A 15 -13.68 -1.04 -5.56
CA SER A 15 -13.25 -2.38 -5.13
C SER A 15 -13.31 -3.41 -6.26
N VAL A 16 -14.37 -3.38 -7.06
CA VAL A 16 -14.54 -4.26 -8.23
C VAL A 16 -13.61 -3.84 -9.37
N LEU A 17 -13.51 -2.53 -9.62
CA LEU A 17 -12.63 -2.00 -10.67
C LEU A 17 -11.16 -2.34 -10.40
N ALA A 18 -10.68 -2.14 -9.17
CA ALA A 18 -9.32 -2.45 -8.76
C ALA A 18 -9.00 -3.95 -8.88
N GLN A 19 -9.96 -4.81 -8.55
CA GLN A 19 -9.81 -6.26 -8.75
C GLN A 19 -9.64 -6.59 -10.23
N GLY A 20 -10.49 -6.04 -11.11
CA GLY A 20 -10.38 -6.24 -12.56
C GLY A 20 -9.06 -5.75 -13.14
N LEU A 21 -8.61 -4.55 -12.73
CA LEU A 21 -7.31 -4.00 -13.13
C LEU A 21 -6.14 -4.87 -12.66
N SER A 22 -6.22 -5.43 -11.45
CA SER A 22 -5.22 -6.37 -10.93
C SER A 22 -5.20 -7.68 -11.73
N SER A 23 -6.35 -8.22 -12.11
CA SER A 23 -6.42 -9.43 -12.93
C SER A 23 -5.78 -9.21 -14.31
N VAL A 24 -6.05 -8.08 -14.96
CA VAL A 24 -5.41 -7.73 -16.24
C VAL A 24 -3.89 -7.62 -16.07
N ARG A 25 -3.42 -6.98 -14.99
CA ARG A 25 -1.99 -6.87 -14.71
C ARG A 25 -1.31 -8.24 -14.61
N VAL A 26 -1.89 -9.17 -13.87
CA VAL A 26 -1.35 -10.53 -13.73
C VAL A 26 -1.23 -11.18 -15.10
N LEU A 27 -2.27 -11.10 -15.95
CA LEU A 27 -2.20 -11.67 -17.29
C LEU A 27 -1.09 -11.07 -18.15
N LEU A 28 -0.89 -9.74 -18.11
CA LEU A 28 0.20 -9.08 -18.84
C LEU A 28 1.58 -9.56 -18.35
N GLN A 29 1.74 -9.73 -17.04
CA GLN A 29 2.99 -10.18 -16.43
C GLN A 29 3.31 -11.63 -16.76
N GLU A 30 2.31 -12.50 -16.74
CA GLU A 30 2.43 -13.91 -17.17
C GLU A 30 2.79 -14.01 -18.66
N MET A 31 2.20 -13.18 -19.52
CA MET A 31 2.53 -13.14 -20.95
C MET A 31 3.97 -12.65 -21.22
N ALA A 32 4.47 -11.75 -20.37
CA ALA A 32 5.84 -11.23 -20.47
C ALA A 32 6.89 -12.21 -19.90
N TYR A 33 6.47 -13.22 -19.13
CA TYR A 33 7.36 -14.20 -18.54
C TYR A 33 8.03 -15.06 -19.61
N LYS A 34 9.36 -14.98 -19.73
CA LYS A 34 10.14 -15.84 -20.61
C LYS A 34 10.44 -17.14 -19.87
N ALA A 35 9.97 -18.27 -20.39
CA ALA A 35 10.21 -19.58 -19.79
C ALA A 35 11.72 -19.89 -19.70
N GLY A 36 12.19 -20.24 -18.49
CA GLY A 36 13.58 -20.61 -18.16
C GLY A 36 13.82 -20.59 -16.64
N ASP A 37 14.91 -21.21 -16.18
CA ASP A 37 15.29 -21.29 -14.75
C ASP A 37 15.94 -20.01 -14.18
N GLU A 38 16.07 -18.96 -15.00
CA GLU A 38 16.64 -17.68 -14.57
C GLU A 38 15.55 -16.71 -14.12
N VAL A 39 15.66 -16.23 -12.87
CA VAL A 39 14.80 -15.16 -12.35
C VAL A 39 15.18 -13.84 -13.03
N PHE A 40 14.41 -13.46 -14.06
CA PHE A 40 14.62 -12.21 -14.79
C PHE A 40 13.61 -11.13 -14.36
N PHE A 41 14.11 -10.06 -13.76
CA PHE A 41 13.31 -8.86 -13.49
C PHE A 41 13.29 -7.98 -14.75
N SER A 42 12.33 -8.23 -15.64
CA SER A 42 12.19 -7.46 -16.88
C SER A 42 11.85 -6.00 -16.62
N GLU A 43 12.34 -5.12 -17.50
CA GLU A 43 11.73 -3.80 -17.67
C GLU A 43 10.24 -3.96 -18.02
N LEU A 44 9.45 -2.93 -17.68
CA LEU A 44 8.01 -2.94 -17.94
C LEU A 44 7.74 -3.07 -19.45
N SER A 45 6.84 -3.98 -19.81
CA SER A 45 6.38 -4.08 -21.20
C SER A 45 5.59 -2.83 -21.61
N PRO A 46 5.48 -2.50 -22.92
CA PRO A 46 4.62 -1.42 -23.38
C PRO A 46 3.16 -1.52 -22.90
N GLU A 47 2.64 -2.75 -22.79
CA GLU A 47 1.30 -3.04 -22.28
C GLU A 47 1.19 -2.74 -20.79
N GLU A 48 2.20 -3.08 -19.99
CA GLU A 48 2.25 -2.73 -18.57
C GLU A 48 2.33 -1.22 -18.37
N VAL A 49 3.12 -0.51 -19.20
CA VAL A 49 3.17 0.96 -19.20
C VAL A 49 1.80 1.55 -19.56
N GLY A 50 1.13 1.00 -20.58
CA GLY A 50 -0.23 1.38 -20.95
C GLY A 50 -1.23 1.19 -19.81
N LEU A 51 -1.17 0.06 -19.10
CA LEU A 51 -2.01 -0.19 -17.93
C LEU A 51 -1.70 0.75 -16.78
N ASN A 52 -0.42 1.05 -16.51
CA ASN A 52 -0.04 2.03 -15.48
C ASN A 52 -0.62 3.41 -15.78
N ASN A 53 -0.54 3.85 -17.05
CA ASN A 53 -1.12 5.13 -17.49
C ASN A 53 -2.64 5.17 -17.29
N LEU A 54 -3.34 4.09 -17.65
CA LEU A 54 -4.79 3.97 -17.45
C LEU A 54 -5.15 4.02 -15.96
N CYS A 55 -4.49 3.21 -15.12
CA CYS A 55 -4.72 3.22 -13.67
C CYS A 55 -4.51 4.61 -13.07
N THR A 56 -3.44 5.29 -13.48
CA THR A 56 -3.13 6.65 -13.03
C THR A 56 -4.24 7.62 -13.45
N GLN A 57 -4.66 7.62 -14.72
CA GLN A 57 -5.72 8.51 -15.21
C GLN A 57 -7.05 8.32 -14.46
N LEU A 58 -7.40 7.09 -14.12
CA LEU A 58 -8.64 6.80 -13.39
C LEU A 58 -8.55 7.20 -11.91
N ALA A 59 -7.43 6.91 -11.26
CA ALA A 59 -7.29 7.04 -9.81
C ALA A 59 -6.85 8.44 -9.35
N MET A 60 -6.18 9.22 -10.20
CA MET A 60 -5.66 10.54 -9.84
C MET A 60 -6.74 11.54 -9.38
N PRO A 61 -7.90 11.69 -10.03
CA PRO A 61 -8.94 12.60 -9.56
C PRO A 61 -9.41 12.30 -8.12
N VAL A 62 -9.46 11.02 -7.77
CA VAL A 62 -9.83 10.53 -6.44
C VAL A 62 -8.70 10.83 -5.45
N TYR A 63 -7.46 10.56 -5.84
CA TYR A 63 -6.29 10.86 -5.02
C TYR A 63 -6.12 12.36 -4.73
N GLU A 64 -6.37 13.22 -5.72
CA GLU A 64 -6.31 14.68 -5.56
C GLU A 64 -7.39 15.21 -4.60
N LYS A 65 -8.55 14.55 -4.55
CA LYS A 65 -9.66 14.90 -3.64
C LYS A 65 -9.39 14.52 -2.19
N PHE A 66 -8.84 13.32 -1.94
CA PHE A 66 -8.72 12.75 -0.60
C PHE A 66 -7.32 12.76 0.00
N GLY A 67 -6.29 12.88 -0.85
CA GLY A 67 -4.90 12.84 -0.44
C GLY A 67 -4.43 11.47 0.05
N PHE A 68 -3.22 11.46 0.62
CA PHE A 68 -2.57 10.25 1.14
C PHE A 68 -3.00 9.91 2.57
N ASP A 69 -3.12 10.91 3.43
CA ASP A 69 -3.39 10.73 4.85
C ASP A 69 -4.90 10.77 5.15
N PRO A 70 -5.38 10.04 6.17
CA PRO A 70 -6.74 10.21 6.67
C PRO A 70 -6.93 11.61 7.24
N ARG A 71 -8.15 12.14 7.08
CA ARG A 71 -8.56 13.45 7.61
C ARG A 71 -9.74 13.28 8.56
N PRO A 72 -9.88 14.15 9.59
CA PRO A 72 -10.99 14.07 10.55
C PRO A 72 -12.39 14.11 9.92
N GLU A 73 -12.53 14.80 8.79
CA GLU A 73 -13.77 14.96 8.03
C GLU A 73 -14.08 13.82 7.05
N ASP A 74 -13.21 12.81 6.94
CA ASP A 74 -13.43 11.71 6.02
C ASP A 74 -14.68 10.91 6.37
N SER A 75 -15.49 10.62 5.35
CA SER A 75 -16.58 9.66 5.50
C SER A 75 -16.04 8.23 5.58
N ASN A 76 -16.88 7.30 6.03
CA ASN A 76 -16.53 5.87 5.99
C ASN A 76 -16.18 5.38 4.57
N ASN A 77 -16.85 5.93 3.55
CA ASN A 77 -16.52 5.64 2.15
C ASN A 77 -15.09 6.07 1.81
N ASP A 78 -14.69 7.27 2.22
CA ASP A 78 -13.36 7.83 1.93
C ASP A 78 -12.25 7.03 2.62
N SER A 79 -12.48 6.65 3.88
CA SER A 79 -11.57 5.80 4.66
C SER A 79 -11.34 4.44 4.01
N LEU A 80 -12.38 3.82 3.44
CA LEU A 80 -12.29 2.53 2.75
C LEU A 80 -11.72 2.65 1.33
N LEU A 81 -12.03 3.74 0.63
CA LEU A 81 -11.59 3.96 -0.75
C LEU A 81 -10.11 4.31 -0.83
N ARG A 82 -9.60 5.12 0.11
CA ARG A 82 -8.20 5.58 0.11
C ARG A 82 -7.18 4.42 0.01
N PRO A 83 -7.23 3.35 0.82
CA PRO A 83 -6.34 2.20 0.68
C PRO A 83 -6.34 1.58 -0.72
N ILE A 84 -7.50 1.53 -1.40
CA ILE A 84 -7.63 1.00 -2.76
C ILE A 84 -6.94 1.91 -3.77
N ILE A 85 -7.20 3.22 -3.69
CA ILE A 85 -6.61 4.20 -4.61
C ILE A 85 -5.09 4.25 -4.47
N LEU A 86 -4.59 4.22 -3.24
CA LEU A 86 -3.15 4.15 -2.97
C LEU A 86 -2.53 2.87 -3.51
N ASP A 87 -3.18 1.71 -3.37
CA ASP A 87 -2.69 0.45 -3.95
C ASP A 87 -2.68 0.50 -5.49
N VAL A 88 -3.74 1.02 -6.12
CA VAL A 88 -3.84 1.18 -7.58
C VAL A 88 -2.72 2.08 -8.10
N LEU A 89 -2.52 3.26 -7.51
CA LEU A 89 -1.48 4.21 -7.90
C LEU A 89 -0.07 3.68 -7.60
N GLY A 90 0.10 3.01 -6.47
CA GLY A 90 1.38 2.41 -6.10
C GLY A 90 1.79 1.27 -7.05
N ARG A 91 0.84 0.42 -7.48
CA ARG A 91 1.08 -0.59 -8.52
C ARG A 91 1.34 0.02 -9.89
N ALA A 92 0.74 1.16 -10.18
CA ALA A 92 1.03 1.97 -11.36
C ALA A 92 2.39 2.69 -11.29
N ARG A 93 3.15 2.51 -10.20
CA ARG A 93 4.44 3.14 -9.93
C ARG A 93 4.38 4.67 -9.82
N HIS A 94 3.28 5.21 -9.29
CA HIS A 94 3.14 6.64 -9.08
C HIS A 94 4.14 7.13 -8.01
N PRO A 95 5.06 8.06 -8.36
CA PRO A 95 6.24 8.35 -7.53
C PRO A 95 5.89 9.00 -6.19
N ASP A 96 4.90 9.89 -6.17
CA ASP A 96 4.48 10.58 -4.93
C ASP A 96 3.89 9.60 -3.91
N VAL A 97 3.05 8.66 -4.36
CA VAL A 97 2.43 7.65 -3.49
C VAL A 97 3.48 6.72 -2.91
N ILE A 98 4.44 6.27 -3.72
CA ILE A 98 5.56 5.43 -3.26
C ILE A 98 6.43 6.19 -2.25
N SER A 99 6.77 7.44 -2.55
CA SER A 99 7.58 8.27 -1.65
C SER A 99 6.90 8.49 -0.30
N LYS A 100 5.61 8.84 -0.30
CA LYS A 100 4.81 9.03 0.92
C LYS A 100 4.65 7.74 1.70
N ALA A 101 4.38 6.60 1.04
CA ALA A 101 4.31 5.30 1.69
C ALA A 101 5.64 4.93 2.38
N ARG A 102 6.77 5.16 1.71
CA ARG A 102 8.11 4.91 2.29
C ARG A 102 8.35 5.78 3.52
N LYS A 103 8.08 7.09 3.42
CA LYS A 103 8.24 8.03 4.55
C LYS A 103 7.34 7.66 5.73
N ALA A 104 6.08 7.30 5.48
CA ALA A 104 5.15 6.88 6.51
C ALA A 104 5.59 5.57 7.18
N PHE A 105 6.10 4.61 6.39
CA PHE A 105 6.68 3.39 6.93
C PHE A 105 7.93 3.65 7.78
N ASP A 106 8.81 4.54 7.34
CA ASP A 106 10.02 4.89 8.07
C ASP A 106 9.69 5.56 9.42
N ALA A 107 8.77 6.52 9.43
CA ALA A 107 8.30 7.17 10.66
C ALA A 107 7.61 6.17 11.61
N HIS A 108 6.79 5.28 11.07
CA HIS A 108 6.13 4.24 11.86
C HIS A 108 7.13 3.26 12.47
N TYR A 109 8.10 2.79 11.67
CA TYR A 109 9.13 1.88 12.14
C TYR A 109 9.95 2.49 13.28
N ALA A 110 10.44 3.73 13.11
CA ALA A 110 11.19 4.43 14.16
C ALA A 110 10.35 4.59 15.42
N SER A 111 9.08 4.99 15.27
CA SER A 111 8.16 5.11 16.40
C SER A 111 7.95 3.79 17.14
N VAL A 112 7.78 2.68 16.42
CA VAL A 112 7.56 1.36 17.05
C VAL A 112 8.81 0.84 17.72
N MET A 113 9.98 0.99 17.09
CA MET A 113 11.22 0.34 17.53
C MET A 113 12.05 1.17 18.51
N GLU A 114 11.93 2.50 18.48
CA GLU A 114 12.81 3.41 19.24
C GLU A 114 12.09 4.08 20.41
N THR A 115 10.75 4.07 20.45
CA THR A 115 10.00 4.64 21.59
C THR A 115 10.19 3.77 22.83
N PRO A 116 10.67 4.33 23.96
CA PRO A 116 10.81 3.58 25.20
C PRO A 116 9.48 3.00 25.70
N GLU A 117 9.56 1.84 26.37
CA GLU A 117 8.40 1.23 26.99
C GLU A 117 7.68 2.20 27.94
N GLY A 118 6.36 2.30 27.81
CA GLY A 118 5.53 3.20 28.62
C GLY A 118 5.39 4.63 28.08
N GLN A 119 6.11 5.00 27.01
CA GLN A 119 5.87 6.27 26.32
C GLN A 119 4.91 6.10 25.13
N PRO A 120 4.05 7.10 24.86
CA PRO A 120 3.12 7.04 23.74
C PRO A 120 3.90 7.11 22.42
N GLN A 121 3.69 6.12 21.57
CA GLN A 121 4.19 6.12 20.20
C GLN A 121 3.48 7.22 19.39
N ALA A 122 4.25 7.98 18.62
CA ALA A 122 3.76 9.04 17.72
C ALA A 122 3.86 8.61 16.25
N ASN A 123 3.20 9.30 15.31
CA ASN A 123 3.37 9.06 13.86
C ASN A 123 3.12 7.61 13.41
N LEU A 124 2.17 6.92 14.07
CA LEU A 124 1.78 5.58 13.68
C LEU A 124 0.95 5.63 12.39
N ILE A 125 1.20 4.68 11.48
CA ILE A 125 0.30 4.47 10.35
C ILE A 125 -1.08 4.08 10.88
N SER A 126 -2.11 4.76 10.35
CA SER A 126 -3.51 4.45 10.63
C SER A 126 -3.79 2.97 10.35
N PRO A 127 -4.52 2.25 11.23
CA PRO A 127 -4.84 0.84 11.04
C PRO A 127 -5.36 0.50 9.64
N ASP A 128 -6.23 1.34 9.07
CA ASP A 128 -6.82 1.14 7.75
C ASP A 128 -5.80 1.20 6.61
N LEU A 129 -4.67 1.89 6.81
CA LEU A 129 -3.62 2.07 5.80
C LEU A 129 -2.43 1.12 5.98
N ARG A 130 -2.28 0.44 7.13
CA ARG A 130 -1.09 -0.38 7.42
C ARG A 130 -0.83 -1.43 6.35
N THR A 131 -1.84 -2.23 6.02
CA THR A 131 -1.72 -3.31 5.03
C THR A 131 -1.28 -2.76 3.66
N THR A 132 -1.90 -1.66 3.22
CA THR A 132 -1.54 -1.03 1.94
C THR A 132 -0.13 -0.48 1.97
N ILE A 133 0.25 0.30 2.98
CA ILE A 133 1.58 0.90 3.06
C ILE A 133 2.68 -0.16 3.16
N TYR A 134 2.48 -1.22 3.95
CA TYR A 134 3.41 -2.34 4.04
C TYR A 134 3.58 -3.04 2.69
N SER A 135 2.47 -3.30 2.00
CA SER A 135 2.48 -3.93 0.68
C SER A 135 3.22 -3.06 -0.36
N LEU A 136 3.00 -1.74 -0.34
CA LEU A 136 3.69 -0.81 -1.23
C LEU A 136 5.18 -0.72 -0.95
N CYS A 137 5.58 -0.74 0.33
CA CYS A 137 7.00 -0.71 0.70
C CYS A 137 7.70 -2.02 0.33
N LEU A 138 7.09 -3.18 0.59
CA LEU A 138 7.66 -4.48 0.21
C LEU A 138 7.92 -4.59 -1.29
N ARG A 139 6.97 -4.15 -2.11
CA ARG A 139 7.08 -4.18 -3.58
C ARG A 139 8.28 -3.39 -4.11
N ASN A 140 8.72 -2.36 -3.39
CA ASN A 140 9.75 -1.43 -3.85
C ASN A 140 11.02 -1.42 -2.97
N GLY A 141 11.06 -2.22 -1.89
CA GLY A 141 11.99 -2.02 -0.78
C GLY A 141 13.05 -3.12 -0.58
N GLY A 142 12.91 -4.26 -1.26
CA GLY A 142 13.87 -5.36 -1.18
C GLY A 142 14.03 -5.96 0.22
N ALA A 143 15.18 -6.60 0.46
CA ALA A 143 15.44 -7.38 1.67
C ALA A 143 15.42 -6.55 2.96
N GLU A 144 15.93 -5.31 2.93
CA GLU A 144 15.97 -4.42 4.10
C GLU A 144 14.56 -4.11 4.62
N VAL A 145 13.66 -3.69 3.72
CA VAL A 145 12.27 -3.38 4.09
C VAL A 145 11.54 -4.63 4.59
N PHE A 146 11.81 -5.79 4.00
CA PHE A 146 11.27 -7.06 4.48
C PHE A 146 11.70 -7.37 5.92
N GLN A 147 12.99 -7.23 6.24
CA GLN A 147 13.50 -7.44 7.61
C GLN A 147 12.89 -6.45 8.61
N ARG A 148 12.75 -5.18 8.23
CA ARG A 148 12.11 -4.16 9.08
C ARG A 148 10.65 -4.47 9.38
N LEU A 149 9.90 -4.98 8.40
CA LEU A 149 8.52 -5.42 8.62
C LEU A 149 8.40 -6.63 9.55
N LEU A 150 9.33 -7.58 9.45
CA LEU A 150 9.40 -8.70 10.39
C LEU A 150 9.69 -8.21 11.82
N ALA A 151 10.60 -7.26 11.99
CA ALA A 151 10.90 -6.71 13.31
C ALA A 151 9.67 -6.04 13.96
N VAL A 152 8.95 -5.19 13.21
CA VAL A 152 7.74 -4.51 13.71
C VAL A 152 6.62 -5.50 14.07
N SER A 153 6.41 -6.54 13.25
CA SER A 153 5.35 -7.53 13.49
C SER A 153 5.65 -8.38 14.73
N LEU A 154 6.91 -8.78 14.92
CA LEU A 154 7.34 -9.53 16.10
C LEU A 154 7.29 -8.65 17.35
N HIS A 155 7.78 -7.42 17.30
CA HIS A 155 7.71 -6.48 18.43
C HIS A 155 6.27 -6.30 18.93
N SER A 156 5.33 -6.12 18.00
CA SER A 156 3.90 -5.99 18.30
C SER A 156 3.28 -7.27 18.86
N ALA A 157 3.77 -8.46 18.47
CA ALA A 157 3.26 -9.76 18.90
C ALA A 157 3.80 -10.21 20.27
N PHE A 158 4.99 -9.75 20.67
CA PHE A 158 5.64 -10.15 21.92
C PHE A 158 5.42 -9.17 23.09
N LEU A 159 5.04 -7.92 22.83
CA LEU A 159 4.63 -6.94 23.87
C LEU A 159 3.49 -7.44 24.80
N PRO A 160 2.44 -8.15 24.31
CA PRO A 160 1.37 -8.65 25.18
C PRO A 160 1.80 -9.77 26.13
N LEU A 161 2.90 -10.47 25.86
CA LEU A 161 3.33 -11.65 26.64
C LEU A 161 4.07 -11.27 27.93
N PHE A 162 4.60 -10.05 28.03
CA PHE A 162 5.30 -9.55 29.22
C PHE A 162 4.42 -8.68 30.14
N LEU A 163 3.17 -8.42 29.76
CA LEU A 163 2.24 -7.54 30.50
C LEU A 163 1.24 -8.28 31.41
N PHE A 164 1.22 -9.62 31.42
CA PHE A 164 0.44 -10.38 32.40
C PHE A 164 1.32 -10.77 33.59
N PRO A 165 1.06 -10.24 34.80
CA PRO A 165 1.72 -10.76 36.00
C PRO A 165 1.23 -12.18 36.25
N LEU A 166 2.16 -13.11 36.46
CA LEU A 166 1.85 -14.47 36.91
C LEU A 166 1.04 -14.39 38.21
N PRO A 167 -0.11 -15.11 38.33
CA PRO A 167 -0.85 -15.16 39.58
C PRO A 167 0.02 -15.82 40.65
N SER A 168 0.13 -15.12 41.80
CA SER A 168 0.81 -15.55 43.03
C SER A 168 0.18 -16.78 43.66
#